data_AF-A0A8J6SHK0-F1
#
_entry.id   AF-A0A8J6SHK0-F1
#
_cell.length_a   1.000
_cell.length_b   1.000
_cell.length_c   1.000
_cell.angle_alpha   90.00
_cell.angle_beta   90.00
_cell.angle_gamma   90.00
#
_symmetry.space_group_name_H-M   'P 1'
#
loop_
_entity.id
_entity.type
_entity.pdbx_description
1 polymer ?
#
loop_
_entity_poly.entity_id
_entity_poly.type
_entity_poly.pdbx_seq_one_letter_code
_entity_poly.pdbx_strand_id
1 'polypeptide(L)' 'MRGQPETYDELKKIVSLSLTPTALTGLDEFSACLNISRSELVERIGRGLLTISELTTKTE' A
#
# COMPACT_ATOMS: atom_id res chain seq x y z
N MET A 1 -9.67 -14.60 7.27
CA MET A 1 -10.52 -15.40 6.37
C MET A 1 -9.65 -15.91 5.23
N ARG A 2 -9.60 -17.23 5.01
CA ARG A 2 -8.95 -17.87 3.85
C ARG A 2 -10.03 -18.08 2.79
N GLY A 3 -9.80 -17.65 1.54
CA GLY A 3 -10.65 -18.02 0.41
C GLY A 3 -11.54 -16.93 -0.23
N GLN A 4 -11.19 -15.65 -0.15
CA GLN A 4 -11.65 -14.73 -1.20
C GLN A 4 -10.76 -14.89 -2.43
N PRO A 5 -11.30 -14.82 -3.66
CA PRO A 5 -10.47 -14.70 -4.84
C PRO A 5 -9.55 -13.51 -4.62
N GLU A 6 -8.24 -13.72 -4.75
CA GLU A 6 -7.33 -12.60 -4.77
C GLU A 6 -7.75 -11.69 -5.94
N THR A 7 -7.69 -10.37 -5.75
CA THR A 7 -8.07 -9.41 -6.79
C THR A 7 -7.29 -9.62 -8.09
N TYR A 8 -6.17 -10.35 -8.02
CA TYR A 8 -5.30 -10.71 -9.13
C TYR A 8 -5.20 -12.23 -9.22
N ASP A 9 -5.00 -12.77 -10.43
CA ASP A 9 -4.83 -14.22 -10.70
C ASP A 9 -3.48 -14.79 -10.18
N GLU A 10 -2.87 -14.16 -9.18
CA GLU A 10 -1.58 -14.52 -8.61
C GLU A 10 -1.69 -14.62 -7.08
N LEU A 11 -0.96 -15.58 -6.51
CA LEU A 11 -0.88 -15.73 -5.07
C LEU A 11 0.08 -14.71 -4.44
N LYS A 12 -0.38 -13.99 -3.41
CA LYS A 12 0.49 -13.09 -2.65
C LYS A 12 1.66 -13.84 -2.01
N LYS A 13 2.87 -13.35 -2.24
CA LYS A 13 4.09 -13.80 -1.54
C LYS A 13 4.34 -12.92 -0.31
N ILE A 14 4.58 -13.55 0.85
CA ILE A 14 4.96 -12.82 2.07
C ILE A 14 6.39 -12.31 1.90
N VAL A 15 6.55 -10.98 1.97
CA VAL A 15 7.84 -10.27 1.91
C VAL A 15 7.98 -9.33 3.11
N SER A 16 9.20 -9.11 3.57
CA SER A 16 9.51 -8.18 4.66
C SER A 16 10.15 -6.90 4.14
N LEU A 17 9.69 -5.74 4.63
CA LEU A 17 10.25 -4.42 4.35
C LEU A 17 10.59 -3.73 5.66
N SER A 18 11.81 -3.23 5.81
CA SER A 18 12.20 -2.39 6.94
C SER A 18 11.90 -0.93 6.60
N LEU A 19 11.12 -0.25 7.45
CA LEU A 19 10.68 1.13 7.26
C LEU A 19 10.92 1.93 8.54
N THR A 20 11.11 3.25 8.41
CA THR A 20 11.11 4.15 9.57
C THR A 20 9.69 4.28 10.14
N PRO A 21 9.53 4.63 11.43
CA PRO A 21 8.21 4.86 12.02
C PRO A 21 7.37 5.89 11.26
N THR A 22 7.99 6.98 10.81
CA THR A 22 7.33 8.03 10.02
C THR A 22 6.78 7.50 8.70
N ALA A 23 7.56 6.69 7.98
CA ALA A 23 7.10 6.08 6.72
C ALA A 23 5.97 5.08 6.96
N LEU A 24 6.02 4.33 8.06
CA LEU A 24 4.96 3.40 8.44
C LEU A 24 3.63 4.13 8.72
N THR A 25 3.68 5.22 9.50
CA THR A 25 2.49 6.05 9.77
C THR A 25 1.89 6.62 8.49
N GLY A 26 2.72 7.15 7.59
CA GLY A 26 2.23 7.64 6.30
C GLY A 26 1.54 6.55 5.46
N LEU A 27 2.09 5.33 5.42
CA LEU A 27 1.43 4.20 4.75
C LEU A 27 0.11 3.81 5.41
N ASP A 28 0.02 3.85 6.74
CA ASP A 28 -1.23 3.60 7.46
C ASP A 28 -2.28 4.64 7.08
N GLU A 29 -1.93 5.93 7.09
CA GLU A 29 -2.81 7.04 6.69
C GLU A 29 -3.30 6.90 5.23
N PHE A 30 -2.40 6.70 4.28
CA PHE A 30 -2.76 6.54 2.87
C PHE A 30 -3.66 5.32 2.64
N SER A 31 -3.37 4.20 3.33
CA SER A 31 -4.18 2.99 3.22
C SER A 31 -5.58 3.19 3.80
N ALA A 32 -5.69 3.94 4.91
CA ALA A 32 -6.97 4.29 5.53
C ALA A 32 -7.78 5.25 4.63
N CYS A 33 -7.16 6.27 4.04
CA CYS A 33 -7.81 7.19 3.10
C CYS A 33 -8.42 6.47 1.89
N LEU A 34 -7.77 5.41 1.40
CA LEU A 34 -8.23 4.62 0.27
C LEU A 34 -9.11 3.42 0.67
N ASN A 35 -9.34 3.23 1.98
CA ASN A 35 -10.06 2.08 2.55
C ASN A 35 -9.53 0.72 2.04
N ILE A 36 -8.21 0.57 2.01
CA ILE A 36 -7.52 -0.65 1.61
C ILE A 36 -6.45 -1.02 2.64
N SER A 37 -5.95 -2.26 2.56
CA SER A 37 -4.81 -2.67 3.39
C SER A 37 -3.49 -2.05 2.88
N ARG A 38 -2.50 -1.93 3.77
CA ARG A 38 -1.13 -1.54 3.42
C ARG A 38 -0.52 -2.38 2.30
N SER A 39 -0.71 -3.70 2.34
CA SER A 39 -0.18 -4.57 1.28
C SER A 39 -0.89 -4.36 -0.05
N GLU A 40 -2.19 -4.05 -0.05
CA GLU A 40 -2.91 -3.68 -1.26
C GLU A 40 -2.48 -2.32 -1.82
N LEU A 41 -2.16 -1.34 -0.96
CA LEU A 41 -1.58 -0.08 -1.38
C LEU A 41 -0.25 -0.30 -2.12
N VAL A 42 0.66 -1.09 -1.52
CA VAL A 42 1.96 -1.43 -2.13
C VAL A 42 1.79 -2.22 -3.43
N GLU A 43 0.86 -3.17 -3.48
CA GLU A 43 0.53 -3.93 -4.70
C GLU A 43 0.07 -3.01 -5.84
N ARG A 44 -0.86 -2.09 -5.55
CA ARG A 44 -1.37 -1.15 -6.57
C ARG A 44 -0.27 -0.22 -7.08
N ILE A 45 0.65 0.20 -6.23
CA ILE A 45 1.83 0.97 -6.65
C ILE A 45 2.71 0.10 -7.57
N GLY A 46 3.07 -1.12 -7.13
CA GLY A 46 3.91 -2.02 -7.90
C GLY A 46 3.31 -2.45 -9.25
N ARG A 47 1.98 -2.52 -9.33
CA ARG A 47 1.22 -2.83 -10.55
C ARG A 47 0.90 -1.60 -11.41
N GLY A 48 1.31 -0.39 -11.00
CA GLY A 48 1.04 0.86 -11.71
C GLY A 48 -0.42 1.31 -11.69
N LEU A 49 -1.25 0.74 -10.80
CA LEU A 49 -2.66 1.12 -10.58
C LEU A 49 -2.78 2.37 -9.70
N LEU A 50 -1.74 2.67 -8.92
CA LEU A 50 -1.57 3.95 -8.24
C LEU A 50 -0.26 4.57 -8.69
N THR A 51 -0.34 5.81 -9.19
CA THR A 51 0.84 6.56 -9.61
C THR A 51 1.44 7.26 -8.40
N ILE A 52 2.74 7.09 -8.17
CA ILE A 52 3.50 7.93 -7.25
C ILE A 52 3.73 9.25 -7.99
N SER A 53 2.83 10.21 -7.80
CA SER A 53 3.13 11.60 -8.11
C SER A 53 4.00 12.12 -6.96
N GLU A 54 5.03 12.92 -7.24
CA GLU A 54 5.83 13.62 -6.22
C GLU A 54 4.88 14.51 -5.38
N LEU A 55 4.33 13.94 -4.31
CA LEU A 55 3.45 14.61 -3.36
C LEU A 55 4.35 15.35 -2.38
N THR A 56 4.73 16.57 -2.73
CA THR A 56 5.28 17.51 -1.77
C THR A 56 4.15 17.95 -0.86
N THR A 57 3.94 17.28 0.27
CA THR A 57 3.04 17.80 1.30
C THR A 57 3.71 19.03 1.89
N LYS A 58 3.30 20.21 1.43
CA LYS A 58 3.53 21.45 2.19
C LYS A 58 2.83 21.26 3.53
N THR A 59 3.62 21.21 4.58
CA THR A 59 3.17 21.35 5.96
C THR A 59 2.67 22.80 6.11
N GLU A 60 1.38 22.98 6.41
CA GLU A 60 0.86 24.20 7.05
C GLU A 60 0.70 23.93 8.56
#